data_AF-A0A930YZN9-F1
#
_entry.id   AF-A0A930YZN9-F1
#
_cell.length_a   1.000
_cell.length_b   1.000
_cell.length_c   1.000
_cell.angle_alpha   90.00
_cell.angle_beta   90.00
_cell.angle_gamma   90.00
#
_symmetry.space_group_name_H-M   'P 1'
#
loop_
_entity.id
_entity.type
_entity.pdbx_description
1 polymer ?
#
loop_
_entity_poly.entity_id
_entity_poly.type
_entity_poly.pdbx_seq_one_letter_code
_entity_poly.pdbx_strand_id
1 'polypeptide(L)'
;MVRRSTGNKLSRPDSGRGRWTSFVAEDPVPGGAVRGLHDEANPRHRLRVEHDAHTLLIHLSDEDGAGWTTFAVDRETRQWAVDQTRRQSDAARGAYGLLYDD
;
A
#
# COMPACT_ATOMS: atom_id res chain seq x y z
N MET A 1 -6.19 22.59 -3.05
CA MET A 1 -6.31 21.20 -2.57
C MET A 1 -7.45 20.54 -3.31
N VAL A 2 -7.16 19.60 -4.21
CA VAL A 2 -8.18 18.88 -4.99
C VAL A 2 -8.43 17.54 -4.29
N ARG A 3 -9.67 17.29 -3.86
CA ARG A 3 -10.09 15.98 -3.35
C ARG A 3 -10.80 15.25 -4.48
N ARG A 4 -10.25 14.13 -4.95
CA ARG A 4 -10.84 13.26 -5.96
C ARG A 4 -10.92 11.85 -5.38
N SER A 5 -12.09 11.22 -5.45
CA SER A 5 -12.23 9.76 -5.31
C SER A 5 -12.64 9.19 -6.67
N THR A 6 -12.07 8.06 -7.05
CA THR A 6 -12.30 7.42 -8.36
C THR A 6 -13.44 6.39 -8.34
N GLY A 7 -14.31 6.41 -7.32
CA GLY A 7 -15.40 5.45 -7.19
C GLY A 7 -16.63 5.99 -6.46
N ASN A 8 -17.71 5.19 -6.51
CA ASN A 8 -18.91 5.44 -5.71
C ASN A 8 -18.56 5.48 -4.23
N LYS A 9 -19.26 6.33 -3.48
CA LYS A 9 -19.12 6.36 -2.02
C LYS A 9 -19.49 4.98 -1.46
N LEU A 10 -18.55 4.34 -0.77
CA LEU A 10 -18.81 3.11 -0.04
C LEU A 10 -19.66 3.43 1.20
N SER A 11 -20.59 2.53 1.53
CA SER A 11 -21.28 2.57 2.82
C SER A 11 -20.25 2.36 3.93
N ARG A 12 -20.24 3.25 4.92
CA ARG A 12 -19.33 3.10 6.06
C ARG A 12 -19.74 1.84 6.85
N PRO A 13 -18.82 0.92 7.17
CA PRO A 13 -19.13 -0.21 8.04
C PRO A 13 -19.63 0.26 9.41
N ASP A 14 -20.58 -0.47 10.01
CA ASP A 14 -21.06 -0.26 11.39
C ASP A 14 -19.95 -0.58 12.40
N SER A 15 -18.96 0.31 12.46
CA SER A 15 -17.84 0.26 13.38
C SER A 15 -18.01 1.42 14.34
N GLY A 16 -18.62 1.14 15.50
CA GLY A 16 -18.85 2.14 16.54
C GLY A 16 -17.56 2.92 16.82
N ARG A 17 -17.54 4.23 16.51
CA ARG A 17 -16.44 5.20 16.73
C ARG A 17 -15.01 4.60 16.81
N GLY A 18 -14.66 3.70 15.88
CA GLY A 18 -13.31 3.16 15.82
C GLY A 18 -12.33 4.31 15.63
N ARG A 19 -11.35 4.44 16.53
CA ARG A 19 -10.24 5.38 16.32
C ARG A 19 -9.35 4.79 15.24
N TRP A 20 -8.89 5.62 14.32
CA TRP A 20 -7.84 5.23 13.37
C TRP A 20 -6.59 4.80 14.15
N THR A 21 -6.04 3.65 13.79
CA THR A 21 -4.75 3.14 14.30
C THR A 21 -3.72 3.15 13.16
N SER A 22 -2.49 2.73 13.42
CA SER A 22 -1.42 2.70 12.42
C SER A 22 -0.68 1.37 12.48
N PHE A 23 -0.03 1.02 11.37
CA PHE A 23 0.93 -0.09 11.35
C PHE A 23 2.11 0.23 12.29
N VAL A 24 2.67 -0.81 12.89
CA VAL A 24 3.88 -0.74 13.72
C VAL A 24 5.07 -1.31 12.97
N ALA A 25 6.28 -0.89 13.35
CA ALA A 25 7.50 -1.35 12.69
C ALA A 25 7.76 -2.84 12.94
N GLU A 26 8.29 -3.55 11.95
CA GLU A 26 8.85 -4.89 12.15
C GLU A 26 9.98 -4.88 13.20
N ASP A 27 10.23 -6.04 13.81
CA ASP A 27 11.32 -6.18 14.77
C ASP A 27 12.68 -5.82 14.13
N PRO A 28 13.49 -4.99 14.80
CA PRO A 28 14.78 -4.60 14.27
C PRO A 28 15.74 -5.79 14.23
N VAL A 29 16.37 -5.99 13.07
CA VAL A 29 17.48 -6.94 12.92
C VAL A 29 18.79 -6.19 13.24
N PRO A 30 19.69 -6.74 14.08
CA PRO A 30 20.95 -6.07 14.42
C PRO A 30 21.76 -5.69 13.18
N GLY A 31 22.10 -4.40 13.07
CA GLY A 31 22.84 -3.86 11.92
C GLY A 31 22.01 -3.68 10.63
N GLY A 32 20.71 -3.98 10.65
CA GLY A 32 19.80 -3.84 9.52
C GLY A 32 18.87 -2.64 9.64
N ALA A 33 18.46 -2.09 8.50
CA ALA A 33 17.36 -1.11 8.45
C ALA A 33 16.01 -1.83 8.48
N VAL A 34 15.07 -1.30 9.28
CA VAL A 34 13.67 -1.74 9.27
C VAL A 34 12.95 -1.11 8.08
N ARG A 35 12.36 -1.93 7.22
CA ARG A 35 11.69 -1.48 5.97
C ARG A 35 10.21 -1.88 5.89
N GLY A 36 9.79 -2.85 6.69
CA GLY A 36 8.40 -3.28 6.76
C GLY A 36 7.71 -2.72 8.01
N LEU A 37 6.40 -2.52 7.88
CA LEU A 37 5.47 -2.30 8.96
C LEU A 37 4.41 -3.41 8.92
N HIS A 38 3.81 -3.75 10.05
CA HIS A 38 2.68 -4.69 10.12
C HIS A 38 1.53 -4.17 11.01
N ASP A 39 0.34 -4.73 10.84
CA ASP A 39 -0.76 -4.53 11.78
C ASP A 39 -0.41 -5.22 13.12
N GLU A 40 -0.55 -4.51 14.23
CA GLU A 40 -0.23 -5.02 15.57
C GLU A 40 -1.09 -6.25 15.94
N ALA A 41 -2.35 -6.30 15.51
CA ALA A 41 -3.26 -7.42 15.76
C ALA A 41 -3.15 -8.52 14.69
N ASN A 42 -2.61 -8.20 13.50
CA ASN A 42 -2.39 -9.15 12.41
C ASN A 42 -1.03 -8.94 11.73
N PRO A 43 0.06 -9.57 12.23
CA PRO A 43 1.40 -9.40 11.67
C PRO A 43 1.56 -9.84 10.20
N ARG A 44 0.60 -10.58 9.65
CA ARG A 44 0.59 -10.95 8.22
C ARG A 44 0.09 -9.81 7.33
N HIS A 45 -0.76 -8.94 7.87
CA HIS A 45 -1.14 -7.71 7.23
C HIS A 45 0.04 -6.74 7.32
N ARG A 46 0.71 -6.51 6.19
CA ARG A 46 1.97 -5.75 6.13
C ARG A 46 1.87 -4.58 5.18
N LEU A 47 2.62 -3.53 5.50
CA LEU A 47 2.84 -2.35 4.70
C LEU A 47 4.35 -2.19 4.45
N ARG A 48 4.73 -1.98 3.19
CA ARG A 48 6.10 -1.60 2.81
C ARG A 48 6.05 -0.49 1.77
N VAL A 49 6.96 0.48 1.89
CA VAL A 49 7.11 1.54 0.89
C VAL A 49 8.49 1.45 0.26
N GLU A 50 8.52 1.32 -1.06
CA GLU A 50 9.73 1.45 -1.88
C GLU A 50 9.66 2.75 -2.68
N HIS A 51 10.80 3.35 -3.00
CA HIS A 51 10.81 4.58 -3.77
C HIS A 51 12.11 4.81 -4.52
N ASP A 52 12.02 5.64 -5.55
CA ASP A 52 13.15 6.31 -6.17
C ASP A 52 12.91 7.84 -6.21
N ALA A 53 13.59 8.54 -7.13
CA ALA A 53 13.42 9.97 -7.30
C ALA A 53 12.01 10.34 -7.81
N HIS A 54 11.36 9.47 -8.57
CA HIS A 54 10.16 9.74 -9.36
C HIS A 54 8.91 9.03 -8.83
N THR A 55 9.04 7.83 -8.27
CA THR A 55 7.91 6.96 -7.96
C THR A 55 7.96 6.46 -6.52
N LEU A 56 6.78 6.37 -5.89
CA LEU A 56 6.57 5.61 -4.66
C LEU A 56 5.79 4.34 -5.01
N LEU A 57 6.23 3.19 -4.50
CA LEU A 57 5.48 1.95 -4.50
C LEU A 57 5.04 1.65 -3.07
N ILE A 58 3.74 1.58 -2.84
CA ILE A 58 3.14 1.29 -1.53
C ILE A 58 2.52 -0.09 -1.61
N HIS A 59 3.12 -1.05 -0.91
CA HIS A 59 2.72 -2.45 -0.91
C HIS A 59 1.91 -2.76 0.34
N LEU A 60 0.71 -3.31 0.16
CA LEU A 60 -0.11 -3.90 1.20
C LEU A 60 -0.25 -5.40 0.93
N SER A 61 -0.08 -6.25 1.94
CA SER A 61 -0.30 -7.70 1.82
C SER A 61 -1.30 -8.20 2.83
N ASP A 62 -2.08 -9.23 2.48
CA ASP A 62 -2.87 -10.03 3.42
C ASP A 62 -3.92 -9.22 4.22
N GLU A 63 -4.47 -8.14 3.63
CA GLU A 63 -5.60 -7.37 4.17
C GLU A 63 -6.88 -8.23 4.21
N ASP A 64 -7.19 -8.92 3.11
CA ASP A 64 -8.38 -9.77 2.94
C ASP A 64 -8.05 -11.24 2.57
N GLY A 65 -6.77 -11.63 2.66
CA GLY A 65 -6.26 -12.96 2.29
C GLY A 65 -5.04 -12.93 1.38
N ALA A 66 -4.66 -14.10 0.83
CA ALA A 66 -3.38 -14.27 0.16
C ALA A 66 -3.24 -13.40 -1.12
N GLY A 67 -2.50 -12.31 -1.01
CA GLY A 67 -2.24 -11.40 -2.12
C GLY A 67 -1.50 -10.14 -1.71
N TRP A 68 -1.21 -9.33 -2.72
CA TRP A 68 -0.56 -8.03 -2.63
C TRP A 68 -1.34 -7.00 -3.43
N THR A 69 -1.70 -5.91 -2.78
CA THR A 69 -2.14 -4.67 -3.43
C THR A 69 -0.96 -3.73 -3.48
N THR A 70 -0.59 -3.25 -4.67
CA THR A 70 0.45 -2.21 -4.79
C THR A 70 -0.14 -0.96 -5.41
N PHE A 71 0.11 0.19 -4.78
CA PHE A 71 -0.12 1.50 -5.37
C PHE A 71 1.21 2.01 -5.92
N ALA A 72 1.24 2.38 -7.20
CA ALA A 72 2.30 3.21 -7.77
C ALA A 72 1.86 4.66 -7.73
N VAL A 73 2.73 5.57 -7.26
CA VAL A 73 2.44 7.01 -7.18
C VAL A 73 3.56 7.78 -7.82
N ASP A 74 3.26 8.55 -8.86
CA ASP A 74 4.18 9.50 -9.44
C ASP A 74 4.32 10.73 -8.51
N ARG A 75 5.56 11.05 -8.12
CA ARG A 75 5.82 12.06 -7.08
C ARG A 75 5.63 13.48 -7.58
N GLU A 76 5.84 13.72 -8.87
CA GLU A 76 5.74 15.03 -9.50
C GLU A 76 4.26 15.41 -9.70
N THR A 77 3.51 14.53 -10.36
CA THR A 77 2.13 14.78 -10.78
C THR A 77 1.09 14.35 -9.75
N ARG A 78 1.47 13.45 -8.82
CA ARG A 78 0.55 12.78 -7.88
C ARG A 78 -0.50 11.91 -8.55
N GLN A 79 -0.28 11.53 -9.80
CA GLN A 79 -1.03 10.44 -10.43
C GLN A 79 -0.67 9.13 -9.75
N TRP A 80 -1.61 8.20 -9.77
CA TRP A 80 -1.44 6.89 -9.15
C TRP A 80 -2.19 5.82 -9.92
N ALA A 81 -1.68 4.60 -9.82
CA ALA A 81 -2.31 3.39 -10.32
C ALA A 81 -2.24 2.30 -9.25
N VAL A 82 -3.14 1.32 -9.33
CA VAL A 82 -3.23 0.21 -8.38
C VAL A 82 -3.34 -1.10 -9.15
N ASP A 83 -2.61 -2.11 -8.68
CA ASP A 83 -2.74 -3.49 -9.16
C ASP A 83 -2.73 -4.47 -7.98
N GLN A 84 -3.43 -5.59 -8.16
CA GLN A 84 -3.63 -6.64 -7.16
C GLN A 84 -3.26 -7.99 -7.73
N THR A 85 -2.24 -8.64 -7.15
CA THR A 85 -1.78 -9.96 -7.60
C THR A 85 -1.32 -10.84 -6.43
N ARG A 86 -0.99 -12.11 -6.70
CA ARG A 86 -0.51 -13.04 -5.67
C ARG A 86 0.92 -12.77 -5.20
N ARG A 87 1.74 -12.08 -6.00
CA ARG A 87 3.18 -11.86 -5.73
C ARG A 87 3.46 -10.36 -5.70
N GLN A 88 4.18 -9.91 -4.69
CA GLN A 88 4.53 -8.48 -4.53
C GLN A 88 5.16 -7.89 -5.80
N SER A 89 6.13 -8.60 -6.40
CA SER A 89 6.84 -8.14 -7.60
C SER A 89 5.93 -7.96 -8.80
N ASP A 90 4.89 -8.79 -8.92
CA ASP A 90 3.99 -8.77 -10.06
C ASP A 90 2.97 -7.64 -9.90
N ALA A 91 2.42 -7.45 -8.69
CA ALA A 91 1.58 -6.29 -8.37
C ALA A 91 2.35 -4.97 -8.53
N ALA A 92 3.62 -4.94 -8.12
CA ALA A 92 4.48 -3.77 -8.29
C ALA A 92 4.70 -3.43 -9.78
N ARG A 93 5.03 -4.44 -10.59
CA ARG A 93 5.22 -4.27 -12.03
C ARG A 93 3.92 -3.85 -12.72
N GLY A 94 2.80 -4.46 -12.39
CA GLY A 94 1.50 -4.13 -12.96
C GLY A 94 1.06 -2.71 -12.61
N ALA A 95 1.16 -2.32 -11.33
CA ALA A 95 0.82 -0.96 -10.90
C ALA A 95 1.74 0.10 -11.55
N TYR A 96 3.04 -0.18 -11.66
CA TYR A 96 3.98 0.72 -12.34
C TYR A 96 3.66 0.83 -13.83
N GLY A 97 3.41 -0.29 -14.51
CA GLY A 97 3.02 -0.31 -15.91
C GLY A 97 1.72 0.45 -16.17
N LEU A 98 0.68 0.23 -15.36
CA LEU A 98 -0.57 1.01 -15.44
C LEU A 98 -0.39 2.52 -15.21
N LEU A 99 0.68 2.93 -14.54
CA LEU A 99 0.96 4.35 -14.28
C LEU A 99 1.69 5.04 -15.44
N TYR A 100 2.57 4.32 -16.16
CA TYR A 100 3.50 4.92 -17.13
C TYR A 100 3.44 4.32 -18.54
N ASP A 101 2.89 3.12 -18.71
CA ASP A 101 2.76 2.45 -20.00
C ASP A 101 1.35 2.65 -20.57
N ASP A 102 1.24 2.81 -21.90
CA ASP A 102 -0.01 2.97 -22.65
C ASP A 102 -0.72 1.64 -22.97
#